data_AF-A0A3D5J879-F1
#
_entry.id   AF-A0A3D5J879-F1
#
_cell.length_a   1.000
_cell.length_b   1.000
_cell.length_c   1.000
_cell.angle_alpha   90.00
_cell.angle_beta   90.00
_cell.angle_gamma   90.00
#
_symmetry.space_group_name_H-M   'P 1'
#
loop_
_entity.id
_entity.type
_entity.pdbx_description
1 polymer ?
#
loop_
_entity_poly.entity_id
_entity_poly.type
_entity_poly.pdbx_seq_one_letter_code
_entity_poly.pdbx_strand_id
1 'polypeptide(L)'
;MNRIPMLRQEEHTELYLFAEAIKARRYFRKIPMNLLLEMLRLSQLVMLTQDEQLVHEGDKNPPEMYILLHGSLMVTSQGEFISRLESPGDVVGEQAILSPEARTMTVTAEVDSRVLAFPNEVFRVAEEMSHIPAIYLSFASILAEKLRITEAQAKLR
;
A
#
# COMPACT_ATOMS: atom_id res chain seq x y z
N MET A 1 -3.27 16.07 4.75
CA MET A 1 -3.36 14.66 5.17
C MET A 1 -2.89 14.47 6.60
N ASN A 2 -3.71 13.83 7.45
CA ASN A 2 -3.28 13.43 8.80
C ASN A 2 -2.60 12.06 8.74
N ARG A 3 -1.44 11.89 9.38
CA ARG A 3 -0.64 10.64 9.38
C ARG A 3 -0.34 10.18 10.80
N ILE A 4 -0.69 8.93 11.12
CA ILE A 4 -0.54 8.35 12.46
C ILE A 4 0.36 7.11 12.37
N PRO A 5 1.55 7.08 13.01
CA PRO A 5 2.41 5.90 13.00
C PRO A 5 1.77 4.70 13.71
N MET A 6 1.73 3.54 13.05
CA MET A 6 1.19 2.31 13.66
C MET A 6 2.15 1.67 14.66
N LEU A 7 3.46 1.99 14.59
CA LEU A 7 4.47 1.46 15.51
C LEU A 7 4.23 1.85 16.98
N ARG A 8 3.64 3.04 17.22
CA ARG A 8 3.47 3.62 18.57
C ARG A 8 2.07 3.46 19.16
N GLN A 9 1.14 2.82 18.44
CA GLN A 9 -0.18 2.56 19.01
C GLN A 9 -0.06 1.44 20.04
N GLU A 10 -0.08 1.82 21.33
CA GLU A 10 -0.16 0.92 22.49
C GLU A 10 -1.45 0.08 22.46
N GLU A 11 -2.47 0.54 21.73
CA GLU A 11 -3.76 -0.13 21.58
C GLU A 11 -3.77 -1.07 20.36
N HIS A 12 -3.85 -2.37 20.64
CA HIS A 12 -3.84 -3.44 19.63
C HIS A 12 -5.11 -3.50 18.75
N THR A 13 -6.19 -2.80 19.12
CA THR A 13 -7.52 -3.05 18.55
C THR A 13 -7.65 -2.57 17.10
N GLU A 14 -7.25 -1.33 16.79
CA GLU A 14 -7.37 -0.81 15.41
C GLU A 14 -6.51 -1.58 14.43
N LEU A 15 -5.26 -1.85 14.79
CA LEU A 15 -4.33 -2.64 14.00
C LEU A 15 -4.89 -4.04 13.70
N TYR A 16 -5.48 -4.69 14.70
CA TYR A 16 -6.11 -6.00 14.54
C TYR A 16 -7.33 -5.94 13.61
N LEU A 17 -8.18 -4.92 13.74
CA LEU A 17 -9.32 -4.70 12.85
C LEU A 17 -8.87 -4.48 11.40
N PHE A 18 -7.81 -3.71 11.17
CA PHE A 18 -7.24 -3.51 9.84
C PHE A 18 -6.68 -4.82 9.27
N ALA A 19 -5.95 -5.58 10.09
CA ALA A 19 -5.42 -6.87 9.68
C ALA A 19 -6.55 -7.84 9.29
N GLU A 20 -7.60 -7.96 10.09
CA GLU A 20 -8.78 -8.78 9.79
C GLU A 20 -9.48 -8.35 8.49
N ALA A 21 -9.67 -7.03 8.29
CA ALA A 21 -10.35 -6.49 7.12
C ALA A 21 -9.65 -6.87 5.79
N ILE A 22 -8.32 -7.01 5.81
CA ILE A 22 -7.53 -7.36 4.64
C ILE A 22 -7.11 -8.85 4.62
N LYS A 23 -7.18 -9.56 5.75
CA LYS A 23 -6.67 -10.94 5.91
C LYS A 23 -7.25 -11.91 4.89
N ALA A 24 -8.53 -11.81 4.58
CA ALA A 24 -9.21 -12.69 3.63
C ALA A 24 -8.95 -12.34 2.15
N ARG A 25 -8.30 -11.20 1.89
CA ARG A 25 -8.11 -10.66 0.53
C ARG A 25 -6.98 -11.36 -0.19
N ARG A 26 -7.01 -11.31 -1.53
CA ARG A 26 -6.18 -12.12 -2.43
C ARG A 26 -4.67 -12.07 -2.10
N TYR A 27 -4.18 -10.88 -1.74
CA TYR A 27 -2.77 -10.62 -1.46
C TYR A 27 -2.34 -11.10 -0.06
N PHE A 28 -3.23 -11.03 0.94
CA PHE A 28 -2.89 -11.27 2.34
C PHE A 28 -3.36 -12.63 2.88
N ARG A 29 -4.22 -13.35 2.15
CA ARG A 29 -4.79 -14.64 2.58
C ARG A 29 -3.76 -15.70 2.97
N LYS A 30 -2.57 -15.68 2.35
CA LYS A 30 -1.48 -16.62 2.64
C LYS A 30 -0.53 -16.16 3.74
N ILE A 31 -0.62 -14.89 4.16
CA ILE A 31 0.26 -14.33 5.19
C ILE A 31 -0.31 -14.71 6.57
N PRO A 32 0.49 -15.33 7.46
CA PRO A 32 0.09 -15.60 8.84
C PRO A 32 -0.33 -14.33 9.58
N MET A 33 -1.32 -14.42 10.49
CA MET A 33 -1.87 -13.22 11.13
C MET A 33 -0.82 -12.44 11.95
N ASN A 34 0.04 -13.15 12.70
CA ASN A 34 1.13 -12.52 13.45
C ASN A 34 2.08 -11.73 12.53
N LEU A 35 2.44 -12.32 11.39
CA LEU A 35 3.31 -11.67 10.40
C LEU A 35 2.62 -10.49 9.73
N LEU A 36 1.31 -10.59 9.44
CA LEU A 36 0.53 -9.48 8.91
C LEU A 36 0.51 -8.31 9.89
N LEU A 37 0.28 -8.57 11.19
CA LEU A 37 0.32 -7.54 12.22
C LEU A 37 1.70 -6.87 12.31
N GLU A 38 2.78 -7.64 12.26
CA GLU A 38 4.15 -7.10 12.21
C GLU A 38 4.37 -6.22 10.98
N MET A 39 3.91 -6.64 9.80
CA MET A 39 3.96 -5.82 8.59
C MET A 39 3.21 -4.51 8.80
N LEU A 40 1.95 -4.55 9.25
CA LEU A 40 1.13 -3.35 9.42
C LEU A 40 1.73 -2.35 10.42
N ARG A 41 2.51 -2.80 11.41
CA ARG A 41 3.22 -1.90 12.35
C ARG A 41 4.30 -1.04 11.68
N LEU A 42 4.81 -1.45 10.53
CA LEU A 42 5.79 -0.70 9.75
C LEU A 42 5.15 0.43 8.92
N SER A 43 3.84 0.63 9.03
CA SER A 43 3.09 1.62 8.27
C SER A 43 2.67 2.84 9.08
N GLN A 44 2.14 3.84 8.37
CA GLN A 44 1.42 4.97 8.92
C GLN A 44 -0.03 4.94 8.40
N LEU A 45 -1.01 5.11 9.29
CA LEU A 45 -2.40 5.35 8.89
C LEU A 45 -2.51 6.77 8.34
N VAL A 46 -2.99 6.90 7.11
CA VAL A 46 -3.23 8.17 6.44
C VAL A 46 -4.73 8.35 6.23
N MET A 47 -5.23 9.49 6.70
CA MET A 47 -6.63 9.90 6.54
C MET A 47 -6.70 10.92 5.40
N LEU A 48 -7.57 10.64 4.43
CA LEU A 48 -7.82 11.45 3.25
C LEU A 48 -9.25 11.97 3.29
N THR A 49 -9.42 13.24 2.98
CA THR A 49 -10.72 13.82 2.63
C THR A 49 -11.00 13.62 1.14
N GLN A 50 -12.27 13.67 0.74
CA GLN A 50 -12.63 13.68 -0.69
C GLN A 50 -11.83 14.74 -1.47
N ASP A 51 -11.41 14.36 -2.68
CA ASP A 51 -10.58 15.12 -3.63
C ASP A 51 -9.13 15.39 -3.16
N GLU A 52 -8.73 14.91 -1.99
CA GLU A 52 -7.36 15.01 -1.51
C GLU A 52 -6.43 14.07 -2.30
N GLN A 53 -5.32 14.62 -2.78
CA GLN A 53 -4.29 13.86 -3.49
C GLN A 53 -3.34 13.19 -2.49
N LEU A 54 -3.32 11.85 -2.52
CA LEU A 54 -2.40 11.04 -1.74
C LEU A 54 -0.99 11.05 -2.36
N VAL A 55 -0.91 11.04 -3.68
CA VAL A 55 0.33 11.08 -4.47
C VAL A 55 0.12 12.02 -5.64
N HIS A 56 1.09 12.89 -5.92
CA HIS A 56 1.10 13.68 -7.14
C HIS A 56 2.18 13.17 -8.12
N GLU A 57 1.84 13.12 -9.40
CA GLU A 57 2.80 12.74 -10.44
C GLU A 57 4.02 13.68 -10.44
N GLY A 58 5.24 13.11 -10.48
CA GLY A 58 6.47 13.89 -10.37
C GLY A 58 6.85 14.37 -8.96
N ASP A 59 6.14 13.93 -7.91
CA ASP A 59 6.52 14.18 -6.52
C ASP A 59 7.98 13.79 -6.26
N LYS A 60 8.70 14.60 -5.49
CA LYS A 60 10.11 14.38 -5.11
C LYS A 60 10.28 13.56 -3.84
N ASN A 61 9.21 13.34 -3.08
CA ASN A 61 9.23 12.54 -1.85
C ASN A 61 9.70 11.09 -2.13
N PRO A 62 10.33 10.40 -1.17
CA PRO A 62 10.62 8.97 -1.30
C PRO A 62 9.35 8.19 -1.64
N PRO A 63 9.44 7.13 -2.47
CA PRO A 63 8.26 6.38 -2.86
C PRO A 63 7.65 5.64 -1.66
N GLU A 64 6.34 5.51 -1.65
CA GLU A 64 5.61 4.74 -0.63
C GLU A 64 4.69 3.74 -1.33
N MET A 65 4.46 2.61 -0.70
CA MET A 65 3.38 1.69 -1.07
C MET A 65 2.19 1.95 -0.17
N TYR A 66 0.98 1.86 -0.72
CA TYR A 66 -0.25 2.09 0.02
C TYR A 66 -1.16 0.87 -0.05
N ILE A 67 -1.88 0.62 1.06
CA ILE A 67 -2.96 -0.36 1.14
C ILE A 67 -4.24 0.37 1.49
N LEU A 68 -5.29 0.23 0.67
CA LEU A 68 -6.60 0.78 0.96
C LEU A 68 -7.27 0.02 2.11
N LEU A 69 -7.74 0.73 3.13
CA LEU A 69 -8.54 0.16 4.21
C LEU A 69 -10.04 0.45 4.04
N HIS A 70 -10.34 1.67 3.58
CA HIS A 70 -11.70 2.16 3.39
C HIS A 70 -11.71 3.32 2.38
N GLY A 71 -12.81 3.47 1.64
CA GLY A 71 -13.03 4.54 0.68
C GLY A 71 -12.78 4.11 -0.76
N SER A 72 -12.44 5.08 -1.62
CA SER A 72 -12.14 4.86 -3.04
C SER A 72 -11.02 5.79 -3.49
N LEU A 73 -10.05 5.24 -4.21
CA LEU A 73 -8.95 6.00 -4.78
C LEU A 73 -8.93 5.85 -6.30
N MET A 74 -8.89 6.97 -7.00
CA MET A 74 -8.64 7.02 -8.44
C MET A 74 -7.14 7.14 -8.71
N VAL A 75 -6.64 6.33 -9.64
CA VAL A 75 -5.25 6.37 -10.11
C VAL A 75 -5.24 6.87 -11.55
N THR A 76 -4.53 7.96 -11.80
CA THR A 76 -4.34 8.53 -13.13
C THR A 76 -2.85 8.64 -13.47
N SER A 77 -2.53 8.72 -14.76
CA SER A 77 -1.18 8.99 -15.26
C SER A 77 -1.29 9.96 -16.43
N GLN A 78 -0.58 11.08 -16.39
CA GLN A 78 -0.69 12.13 -17.40
C GLN A 78 -2.13 12.63 -17.62
N GLY A 79 -2.95 12.59 -16.55
CA GLY A 79 -4.37 12.95 -16.59
C GLY A 79 -5.31 11.84 -17.07
N GLU A 80 -4.79 10.74 -17.62
CA GLU A 80 -5.59 9.61 -18.10
C GLU A 80 -5.90 8.61 -16.98
N PHE A 81 -7.12 8.06 -16.98
CA PHE A 81 -7.55 7.06 -16.00
C PHE A 81 -6.83 5.73 -16.20
N ILE A 82 -6.18 5.24 -15.13
CA ILE A 82 -5.50 3.94 -15.13
C ILE A 82 -6.39 2.88 -14.47
N SER A 83 -6.75 3.14 -13.21
CA SER A 83 -7.49 2.20 -12.37
C SER A 83 -8.16 2.91 -11.19
N ARG A 84 -9.05 2.19 -10.51
CA ARG A 84 -9.64 2.59 -9.24
C ARG A 84 -9.40 1.49 -8.20
N LEU A 85 -9.08 1.88 -6.98
CA LEU A 85 -9.02 1.00 -5.82
C LEU A 85 -10.30 1.20 -5.01
N GLU A 86 -11.08 0.13 -4.84
CA GLU A 86 -12.42 0.20 -4.19
C GLU A 86 -12.58 -0.86 -3.10
N SER A 87 -11.64 -1.80 -2.99
CA SER A 87 -11.70 -2.88 -2.01
C SER A 87 -10.64 -2.73 -0.93
N PRO A 88 -10.99 -2.97 0.35
CA PRO A 88 -9.99 -3.11 1.40
C PRO A 88 -8.96 -4.16 1.01
N GLY A 89 -7.68 -3.83 1.18
CA GLY A 89 -6.55 -4.64 0.75
C GLY A 89 -6.09 -4.38 -0.69
N ASP A 90 -6.75 -3.52 -1.46
CA ASP A 90 -6.20 -3.05 -2.73
C ASP A 90 -4.90 -2.27 -2.48
N VAL A 91 -3.96 -2.39 -3.41
CA VAL A 91 -2.58 -1.88 -3.27
C VAL A 91 -2.30 -0.87 -4.37
N VAL A 92 -1.52 0.18 -4.10
CA VAL A 92 -0.95 1.12 -5.09
C VAL A 92 0.44 1.61 -4.65
N GLY A 93 1.20 2.22 -5.55
CA GLY A 93 2.54 2.77 -5.26
C GLY A 93 3.69 1.77 -5.41
N GLU A 94 3.39 0.50 -5.67
CA GLU A 94 4.39 -0.55 -5.85
C GLU A 94 5.35 -0.33 -7.02
N GLN A 95 4.89 0.36 -8.07
CA GLN A 95 5.74 0.61 -9.24
C GLN A 95 6.94 1.46 -8.85
N ALA A 96 6.74 2.45 -7.98
CA ALA A 96 7.82 3.30 -7.50
C ALA A 96 8.74 2.61 -6.48
N ILE A 97 8.28 1.51 -5.86
CA ILE A 97 9.12 0.63 -5.04
C ILE A 97 9.98 -0.28 -5.92
N LEU A 98 9.40 -0.88 -6.97
CA LEU A 98 10.09 -1.81 -7.87
C LEU A 98 11.00 -1.10 -8.89
N SER A 99 10.61 0.10 -9.31
CA SER A 99 11.33 0.95 -10.26
C SER A 99 11.25 2.40 -9.77
N PRO A 100 12.23 2.87 -8.99
CA PRO A 100 12.21 4.21 -8.36
C PRO A 100 12.05 5.39 -9.32
N GLU A 101 12.37 5.19 -10.60
CA GLU A 101 12.25 6.17 -11.68
C GLU A 101 10.81 6.29 -12.24
N ALA A 102 9.92 5.34 -11.91
CA ALA A 102 8.55 5.25 -12.44
C ALA A 102 7.53 6.06 -11.62
N ARG A 103 7.78 7.36 -11.38
CA ARG A 103 6.86 8.25 -10.65
C ARG A 103 5.82 8.90 -11.56
N THR A 104 5.01 8.05 -12.19
CA THR A 104 4.15 8.46 -13.31
C THR A 104 2.68 8.59 -12.94
N MET A 105 2.32 8.52 -11.66
CA MET A 105 0.92 8.38 -11.24
C MET A 105 0.50 9.45 -10.23
N THR A 106 -0.72 9.95 -10.42
CA THR A 106 -1.45 10.71 -9.40
C THR A 106 -2.48 9.78 -8.77
N VAL A 107 -2.60 9.84 -7.43
CA VAL A 107 -3.59 9.07 -6.67
C VAL A 107 -4.46 10.05 -5.89
N THR A 108 -5.77 10.06 -6.19
CA THR A 108 -6.74 10.98 -5.60
C THR A 108 -7.82 10.21 -4.87
N ALA A 109 -8.20 10.67 -3.67
CA ALA A 109 -9.36 10.15 -2.96
C ALA A 109 -10.66 10.63 -3.61
N GLU A 110 -11.53 9.74 -4.05
CA GLU A 110 -12.84 10.10 -4.62
C GLU A 110 -13.90 10.32 -3.54
N VAL A 111 -13.64 9.79 -2.34
CA VAL A 111 -14.43 9.95 -1.11
C VAL A 111 -13.48 9.96 0.07
N ASP A 112 -13.96 10.33 1.26
CA ASP A 112 -13.19 10.18 2.49
C ASP A 112 -12.63 8.76 2.61
N SER A 113 -11.30 8.66 2.71
CA SER A 113 -10.58 7.40 2.53
C SER A 113 -9.53 7.21 3.63
N ARG A 114 -9.19 5.95 3.88
CA ARG A 114 -8.15 5.55 4.84
C ARG A 114 -7.21 4.56 4.19
N VAL A 115 -5.91 4.83 4.28
CA VAL A 115 -4.87 3.94 3.75
C VAL A 115 -3.79 3.68 4.80
N LEU A 116 -3.11 2.55 4.68
CA LEU A 116 -1.82 2.32 5.32
C LEU A 116 -0.72 2.65 4.33
N ALA A 117 0.17 3.58 4.71
CA ALA A 117 1.33 3.99 3.92
C ALA A 117 2.60 3.32 4.45
N PHE A 118 3.35 2.68 3.56
CA PHE A 118 4.59 1.96 3.84
C PHE A 118 5.76 2.73 3.20
N PRO A 119 6.65 3.33 4.01
CA PRO A 119 7.82 4.03 3.50
C PRO A 119 8.77 3.10 2.73
N ASN A 120 9.49 3.64 1.74
CA ASN A 120 10.46 2.87 0.94
C ASN A 120 11.50 2.13 1.80
N GLU A 121 11.85 2.68 2.95
CA GLU A 121 12.82 2.12 3.90
C GLU A 121 12.45 0.70 4.34
N VAL A 122 11.16 0.37 4.41
CA VAL A 122 10.66 -0.98 4.72
C VAL A 122 11.10 -2.01 3.67
N PHE A 123 11.29 -1.56 2.43
CA PHE A 123 11.67 -2.41 1.29
C PHE A 123 13.17 -2.39 1.01
N ARG A 124 13.87 -1.34 1.45
CA ARG A 124 15.33 -1.21 1.37
C ARG A 124 15.97 -1.89 2.58
N VAL A 125 16.01 -3.21 2.55
CA VAL A 125 16.74 -4.00 3.56
C VAL A 125 18.22 -3.61 3.50
N ALA A 126 18.67 -2.75 4.41
CA ALA A 126 20.08 -2.63 4.75
C ALA A 126 20.51 -3.95 5.42
N GLU A 127 21.72 -4.39 5.12
CA GLU A 127 22.31 -5.72 5.34
C GLU A 127 22.34 -6.24 6.80
N GLU A 128 21.65 -5.61 7.75
CA GLU A 128 21.91 -5.75 9.19
C GLU A 128 20.78 -6.38 10.03
N MET A 129 19.57 -6.63 9.50
CA MET A 129 18.44 -7.06 10.35
C MET A 129 18.03 -8.53 10.13
N SER A 130 18.47 -9.40 11.04
CA SER A 130 18.34 -10.86 11.04
C SER A 130 16.90 -11.42 11.13
N HIS A 131 15.87 -10.58 11.28
CA HIS A 131 14.47 -10.99 11.50
C HIS A 131 13.49 -10.56 10.39
N ILE A 132 13.95 -9.85 9.36
CA ILE A 132 13.13 -9.31 8.26
C ILE A 132 12.78 -10.29 7.10
N PRO A 133 13.40 -11.48 6.90
CA PRO A 133 13.15 -12.28 5.69
C PRO A 133 11.68 -12.62 5.42
N ALA A 134 10.91 -12.98 6.46
CA ALA A 134 9.50 -13.36 6.28
C ALA A 134 8.62 -12.17 5.89
N ILE A 135 8.86 -10.99 6.47
CA ILE A 135 8.16 -9.74 6.13
C ILE A 135 8.47 -9.35 4.69
N TYR A 136 9.76 -9.37 4.32
CA TYR A 136 10.19 -9.06 2.97
C TYR A 136 9.57 -10.03 1.94
N LEU A 137 9.61 -11.34 2.21
CA LEU A 137 8.97 -12.34 1.34
C LEU A 137 7.46 -12.12 1.23
N SER A 138 6.82 -11.67 2.30
CA SER A 138 5.39 -11.34 2.28
C SER A 138 5.12 -10.15 1.35
N PHE A 139 5.88 -9.05 1.46
CA PHE A 139 5.78 -7.94 0.51
C PHE A 139 6.08 -8.38 -0.92
N ALA A 140 7.18 -9.12 -1.14
CA ALA A 140 7.54 -9.64 -2.46
C ALA A 140 6.41 -10.49 -3.06
N SER A 141 5.74 -11.32 -2.25
CA SER A 141 4.59 -12.12 -2.71
C SER A 141 3.38 -11.28 -3.10
N ILE A 142 3.11 -10.18 -2.37
CA ILE A 142 2.04 -9.23 -2.69
C ILE A 142 2.36 -8.53 -4.02
N LEU A 143 3.59 -8.04 -4.17
CA LEU A 143 4.03 -7.33 -5.37
C LEU A 143 4.01 -8.23 -6.61
N ALA A 144 4.50 -9.46 -6.49
CA ALA A 144 4.49 -10.44 -7.57
C ALA A 144 3.05 -10.80 -8.01
N GLU A 145 2.14 -11.03 -7.05
CA GLU A 145 0.75 -11.35 -7.37
C GLU A 145 0.03 -10.14 -8.01
N LYS A 146 0.36 -8.92 -7.58
CA LYS A 146 -0.19 -7.71 -8.19
C LYS A 146 0.27 -7.52 -9.63
N LEU A 147 1.58 -7.66 -9.90
CA LEU A 147 2.14 -7.58 -11.26
C LEU A 147 1.42 -8.53 -12.22
N ARG A 148 1.22 -9.79 -11.79
CA ARG A 148 0.50 -10.81 -12.58
C ARG A 148 -0.91 -10.38 -12.98
N ILE A 149 -1.60 -9.63 -12.13
CA ILE A 149 -2.95 -9.14 -12.39
C ILE A 149 -2.92 -7.94 -13.34
N THR A 150 -2.04 -6.98 -13.09
CA THR A 150 -1.91 -5.78 -13.94
C THR A 150 -1.52 -6.16 -15.37
N GLU A 151 -0.58 -7.10 -15.54
CA GLU A 151 -0.22 -7.64 -16.86
C GLU A 151 -1.39 -8.34 -17.56
N ALA A 152 -2.18 -9.13 -16.83
CA ALA A 152 -3.36 -9.80 -17.39
C ALA A 152 -4.43 -8.79 -17.83
N GLN A 153 -4.61 -7.69 -17.08
CA GLN A 153 -5.53 -6.61 -17.42
C GLN A 153 -5.03 -5.79 -18.62
N ALA A 154 -3.71 -5.56 -18.74
CA ALA A 154 -3.12 -4.86 -19.86
C ALA A 154 -3.26 -5.62 -21.19
N LYS A 155 -3.23 -6.96 -21.16
CA LYS A 155 -3.45 -7.81 -22.35
C LYS A 155 -4.90 -7.87 -22.83
N LEU A 156 -5.85 -7.39 -22.03
CA LEU A 156 -7.29 -7.36 -22.34
C LEU A 156 -7.77 -6.00 -22.86
N ARG A 157 -6.88 -5.01 -22.94
CA ARG A 157 -7.09 -3.70 -23.57
C ARG A 157 -6.42 -3.67 -24.93
#